data_AF-A0A081L6J3-F1
#
_entry.id   AF-A0A081L6J3-F1
#
_cell.length_a   1.000
_cell.length_b   1.000
_cell.length_c   1.000
_cell.angle_alpha   90.00
_cell.angle_beta   90.00
_cell.angle_gamma   90.00
#
_symmetry.space_group_name_H-M   'P 1'
#
loop_
_entity.id
_entity.type
_entity.pdbx_description
1 polymer ?
#
loop_
_entity_poly.entity_id
_entity_poly.type
_entity_poly.pdbx_seq_one_letter_code
_entity_poly.pdbx_strand_id
1 'polypeptide(L)' 'MYSPINIKRSSKFGNNYWEAYSPKLKRNVRLFSDLEYDFWVLVETDPKIPNFCERPFEF' A
#
# COMPACT_ATOMS: atom_id res chain seq x y z
N MET A 1 -5.97 -4.91 -14.59
CA MET A 1 -4.78 -4.71 -13.74
C MET A 1 -4.99 -3.41 -12.98
N TYR A 2 -5.16 -3.46 -11.66
CA TYR A 2 -5.47 -2.26 -10.87
C TYR A 2 -4.18 -1.47 -10.62
N SER A 3 -4.24 -0.15 -10.77
CA SER A 3 -3.14 0.76 -10.42
C SER A 3 -3.52 1.51 -9.16
N PRO A 4 -2.59 1.71 -8.21
CA PRO A 4 -2.88 2.47 -7.02
C PRO A 4 -3.17 3.93 -7.39
N ILE A 5 -4.14 4.53 -6.71
CA ILE A 5 -4.47 5.93 -6.92
C ILE A 5 -3.35 6.81 -6.33
N ASN A 6 -2.86 7.74 -7.14
CA ASN A 6 -1.82 8.67 -6.74
C ASN A 6 -2.39 9.77 -5.83
N ILE A 7 -2.30 9.54 -4.53
CA ILE A 7 -2.77 10.48 -3.51
C ILE A 7 -1.58 11.32 -3.03
N LYS A 8 -1.76 12.65 -2.96
CA LYS A 8 -0.75 13.55 -2.38
C LYS A 8 -0.60 13.26 -0.90
N ARG A 9 0.63 13.16 -0.38
CA ARG A 9 0.90 13.00 1.06
C ARG A 9 0.20 14.09 1.91
N SER A 10 0.06 15.29 1.37
CA SER A 10 -0.60 16.42 2.03
C SER A 10 -2.13 16.29 2.15
N SER A 11 -2.76 15.27 1.56
CA SER A 11 -4.22 15.12 1.61
C SER A 11 -4.74 14.53 2.93
N LYS A 12 -3.89 13.81 3.69
CA LYS A 12 -4.22 13.27 5.00
C LYS A 12 -3.29 13.85 6.05
N PHE A 13 -3.66 15.01 6.61
CA PHE A 13 -2.95 15.60 7.76
C PHE A 13 -3.19 14.74 9.01
N GLY A 14 -2.12 14.39 9.73
CA GLY A 14 -2.20 13.75 11.06
C GLY A 14 -2.06 12.23 11.11
N ASN A 15 -1.95 11.53 9.96
CA ASN A 15 -1.67 10.10 9.94
C ASN A 15 -0.20 9.78 9.61
N ASN A 16 0.26 8.63 10.10
CA ASN A 16 1.57 8.08 9.75
C ASN A 16 1.65 7.74 8.27
N TYR A 17 2.83 7.92 7.70
CA TYR A 17 3.12 7.67 6.29
C TYR A 17 4.31 6.72 6.18
N TRP A 18 4.09 5.61 5.47
CA TRP A 18 5.07 4.59 5.22
C TRP A 18 5.28 4.41 3.72
N GLU A 19 6.54 4.33 3.31
CA GLU A 19 6.92 3.94 1.95
C GLU A 19 7.84 2.72 2.06
N ALA A 20 7.42 1.61 1.45
CA ALA A 20 8.13 0.35 1.54
C ALA A 20 8.26 -0.30 0.16
N TYR A 21 9.41 -0.93 -0.11
CA TYR A 21 9.60 -1.69 -1.35
C TYR A 21 8.90 -3.05 -1.24
N SER A 22 8.03 -3.37 -2.21
CA SER A 22 7.38 -4.68 -2.32
C SER A 22 8.08 -5.52 -3.39
N PRO A 23 8.77 -6.61 -3.02
CA PRO A 23 9.31 -7.57 -3.97
C PRO A 23 8.25 -8.19 -4.90
N LYS A 24 7.03 -8.42 -4.40
CA LYS A 24 5.92 -8.95 -5.21
C LYS A 24 5.49 -7.99 -6.32
N LEU A 25 5.41 -6.71 -5.98
CA LEU A 25 4.98 -5.67 -6.91
C LEU A 25 6.12 -5.06 -7.73
N LYS A 26 7.38 -5.30 -7.33
CA LYS A 26 8.60 -4.70 -7.90
C LYS A 26 8.54 -3.17 -7.93
N ARG A 27 7.92 -2.56 -6.92
CA ARG A 27 7.77 -1.11 -6.75
C ARG A 27 7.61 -0.74 -5.28
N ASN A 28 7.74 0.54 -4.98
CA ASN A 28 7.38 1.07 -3.68
C ASN A 28 5.85 1.14 -3.54
N VAL A 29 5.34 0.65 -2.41
CA VAL A 29 3.97 0.86 -1.96
C VAL A 29 3.94 2.06 -1.01
N ARG A 30 2.83 2.79 -1.05
CA ARG A 30 2.62 3.98 -0.22
C ARG A 30 1.43 3.76 0.68
N LEU A 31 1.66 3.81 1.99
CA LEU A 31 0.69 3.46 3.02
C LEU A 31 0.52 4.70 3.92
N PHE A 32 -0.71 5.08 4.19
CA PHE A 32 -1.08 6.35 4.83
C PHE A 32 -1.70 6.14 6.22
N SER A 33 -1.50 4.97 6.83
CA SER A 33 -1.76 4.70 8.23
C SER A 33 -0.95 3.48 8.68
N ASP A 34 -0.78 3.33 9.99
CA ASP A 34 -0.14 2.14 10.57
C ASP A 34 -0.96 0.88 10.29
N LEU A 35 -2.29 0.99 10.28
CA LEU A 35 -3.18 -0.11 9.93
C LEU A 35 -2.93 -0.60 8.50
N GLU A 36 -2.75 0.30 7.54
CA GLU A 36 -2.40 -0.06 6.16
C GLU A 36 -1.02 -0.74 6.09
N TYR A 37 -0.08 -0.32 6.94
CA TYR A 37 1.24 -0.94 7.06
C TYR A 37 1.16 -2.37 7.61
N ASP A 38 0.44 -2.59 8.72
CA ASP A 38 0.29 -3.90 9.33
C ASP A 38 -0.38 -4.90 8.37
N PHE A 39 -1.42 -4.46 7.65
CA PHE A 39 -2.06 -5.29 6.63
C PHE A 39 -1.13 -5.57 5.44
N TRP A 40 -0.33 -4.58 5.01
CA TRP A 40 0.65 -4.80 3.95
C TRP A 40 1.65 -5.89 4.33
N VAL A 41 2.14 -5.93 5.57
CA VAL A 41 3.07 -6.98 6.02
C VAL A 41 2.43 -8.37 5.92
N LEU A 42 1.16 -8.53 6.30
CA LEU A 42 0.44 -9.80 6.17
C LEU A 42 0.30 -10.24 4.72
N VAL A 43 -0.04 -9.31 3.82
CA VAL A 43 -0.23 -9.59 2.40
C VAL A 43 1.10 -9.85 1.68
N GLU A 44 2.14 -9.10 2.01
CA GLU A 44 3.48 -9.26 1.44
C GLU A 44 4.11 -10.59 1.85
N THR A 45 3.86 -11.06 3.08
CA THR A 45 4.45 -12.31 3.59
C THR A 45 3.69 -13.57 3.19
N ASP A 46 2.43 -13.48 2.78
CA ASP A 46 1.65 -14.66 2.36
C ASP A 46 2.06 -15.17 0.96
N PRO A 47 2.66 -16.35 0.81
CA PRO A 47 3.07 -16.88 -0.49
C PRO A 47 1.91 -17.19 -1.44
N LYS A 48 0.67 -17.31 -0.94
CA LYS A 48 -0.53 -17.58 -1.76
C LYS A 48 -1.02 -16.35 -2.50
N ILE A 49 -0.54 -15.16 -2.14
CA ILE A 49 -0.92 -13.89 -2.78
C ILE A 49 0.20 -13.48 -3.75
N PRO A 50 0.06 -13.73 -5.06
CA PRO A 50 1.09 -13.41 -6.04
C PRO A 50 1.17 -11.92 -6.36
N ASN A 51 0.06 -11.18 -6.21
CA ASN A 51 -0.01 -9.76 -6.53
C ASN A 51 -1.18 -9.09 -5.79
N PHE A 52 -1.06 -7.79 -5.48
CA PHE A 52 -2.10 -7.01 -4.80
C PHE A 52 -2.07 -5.53 -5.20
N CYS A 53 -3.04 -4.74 -4.74
CA CYS A 53 -3.06 -3.29 -4.92
C CYS A 53 -3.55 -2.65 -3.62
N GLU A 54 -2.75 -1.75 -3.07
CA GLU A 54 -3.02 -1.09 -1.78
C GLU A 54 -4.26 -0.19 -1.84
N ARG A 55 -4.54 0.42 -2.99
CA ARG A 55 -5.70 1.32 -3.21
C ARG A 55 -6.23 1.23 -4.64
N PRO A 56 -7.04 0.21 -4.95
CA PRO A 56 -7.52 -0.01 -6.31
C PRO A 56 -8.67 0.91 -6.75
N PHE A 57 -9.37 1.57 -5.81
CA PHE A 57 -10.53 2.44 -6.10
C PHE A 57 -10.73 3.51 -5.00
N GLU A 58 -11.20 4.70 -5.38
CA GLU A 58 -11.70 5.78 -4.49
C GLU A 58 -13.20 5.92 -4.78
N PHE A 59 -14.04 5.78 -3.77
CA PHE A 59 -15.47 6.11 -3.84
C PHE A 59 -15.70 7.52 -3.29
#